data_AF-A0A1J4N2E9-F1
#
_entry.id   AF-A0A1J4N2E9-F1
#
_cell.length_a   1.000
_cell.length_b   1.000
_cell.length_c   1.000
_cell.angle_alpha   90.00
_cell.angle_beta   90.00
_cell.angle_gamma   90.00
#
_symmetry.space_group_name_H-M   'P 1'
#
loop_
_entity.id
_entity.type
_entity.pdbx_description
1 polymer ?
#
loop_
_entity_poly.entity_id
_entity_poly.type
_entity_poly.pdbx_seq_one_letter_code
_entity_poly.pdbx_strand_id
1 'polypeptide(L)' 'MGALDSDLCSAKGCQDPGTWELQWNNPKIHTPERRKIWLACEAHKESLSDFLGARGFLKDVVAHQLS' A
#
# COMPACT_ATOMS: atom_id res chain seq x y z
N MET A 1 -18.05 -10.19 -16.94
CA MET A 1 -16.81 -10.89 -16.56
C MET A 1 -15.80 -9.82 -16.19
N GLY A 2 -15.87 -9.32 -14.95
CA GLY A 2 -14.93 -8.31 -14.46
C GLY A 2 -13.60 -9.00 -14.20
N ALA A 3 -12.50 -8.38 -14.63
CA ALA A 3 -11.18 -8.78 -14.19
C ALA A 3 -11.22 -8.84 -12.66
N LEU A 4 -10.86 -9.97 -12.07
CA LEU A 4 -10.52 -9.99 -10.66
C LEU A 4 -9.37 -9.00 -10.53
N ASP A 5 -9.64 -7.85 -9.91
CA ASP A 5 -8.64 -6.86 -9.54
C ASP A 5 -7.58 -7.61 -8.74
N SER A 6 -6.55 -8.09 -9.43
CA SER A 6 -5.50 -8.88 -8.82
C SER A 6 -4.83 -7.97 -7.80
N ASP A 7 -4.87 -8.38 -6.53
CA ASP A 7 -4.24 -7.72 -5.39
C ASP A 7 -2.73 -7.73 -5.56
N LEU A 8 -2.24 -6.91 -6.48
CA LEU A 8 -0.85 -6.84 -6.89
C LEU A 8 -0.11 -5.77 -6.10
N CYS A 9 1.18 -6.01 -5.90
CA CYS A 9 2.06 -5.02 -5.33
C CYS A 9 2.02 -3.71 -6.12
N SER A 10 1.88 -2.59 -5.40
CA SER A 10 1.85 -1.23 -5.92
C SER A 10 3.23 -0.72 -6.37
N ALA A 11 4.30 -1.49 -6.17
CA ALA A 11 5.62 -1.17 -6.70
C ALA A 11 5.56 -1.18 -8.23
N LYS A 12 6.16 -0.15 -8.84
CA LYS A 12 6.11 0.04 -10.30
C LYS A 12 6.67 -1.19 -11.03
N GLY A 13 5.83 -1.83 -11.84
CA GLY A 13 6.20 -2.99 -12.65
C GLY A 13 6.27 -4.32 -11.88
N CYS A 14 5.96 -4.32 -10.57
CA CYS A 14 5.82 -5.56 -9.82
C CYS A 14 4.47 -6.21 -10.16
N GLN A 15 4.48 -7.53 -10.31
CA GLN A 15 3.30 -8.36 -10.56
C GLN A 15 3.15 -9.45 -9.48
N ASP A 16 3.92 -9.34 -8.39
CA ASP A 16 3.78 -10.25 -7.27
C ASP A 16 2.51 -9.92 -6.47
N PRO A 17 1.88 -10.92 -5.82
CA PRO A 17 0.77 -10.68 -4.91
C PRO A 17 1.17 -9.74 -3.77
N GLY A 18 0.34 -8.75 -3.50
CA GLY A 18 0.47 -7.87 -2.36
C GLY A 18 -0.05 -8.55 -1.10
N THR A 19 0.83 -8.95 -0.21
CA THR A 19 0.50 -9.59 1.07
C THR A 19 0.41 -8.60 2.24
N TRP A 20 0.72 -7.33 2.00
CA TRP A 20 0.68 -6.25 2.98
C TRP A 20 -0.10 -5.06 2.47
N GLU A 21 -0.84 -4.41 3.37
CA GLU A 21 -1.47 -3.11 3.15
C GLU A 21 -0.67 -2.03 3.86
N LEU A 22 -0.15 -1.10 3.09
CA LEU A 22 0.47 0.12 3.59
C LEU A 22 -0.61 1.19 3.61
N GLN A 23 -1.16 1.44 4.79
CA GLN A 23 -2.17 2.48 4.98
C GLN A 23 -1.48 3.82 5.14
N TRP A 24 -1.85 4.80 4.31
CA TRP A 24 -1.19 6.10 4.28
C TRP A 24 -2.16 7.27 4.11
N ASN A 25 -1.71 8.45 4.51
CA ASN A 25 -2.44 9.71 4.38
C ASN A 25 -1.47 10.85 4.07
N ASN A 26 -1.74 11.61 3.01
CA ASN A 26 -1.07 12.87 2.74
C ASN A 26 -1.93 14.04 3.23
N PRO A 27 -1.59 14.68 4.37
CA PRO A 27 -2.43 15.71 4.99
C PRO A 27 -2.54 16.99 4.15
N LYS A 28 -1.68 17.17 3.13
CA LYS A 28 -1.77 18.32 2.21
C LYS A 28 -2.97 18.22 1.26
N ILE A 29 -3.53 17.01 1.06
CA ILE A 29 -4.58 16.75 0.06
C ILE A 29 -5.73 15.89 0.58
N HIS A 30 -5.60 15.30 1.77
CA HIS A 30 -6.59 14.37 2.34
C HIS A 30 -6.98 14.82 3.74
N THR A 31 -8.24 14.58 4.11
CA THR A 31 -8.70 14.76 5.49
C THR A 31 -7.92 13.81 6.42
N PRO A 32 -7.76 14.16 7.71
CA PRO A 32 -7.04 13.33 8.68
C PRO A 32 -7.59 11.91 8.85
N GLU A 33 -8.86 11.67 8.55
CA GLU A 33 -9.52 10.37 8.67
C GLU A 33 -9.32 9.49 7.43
N ARG A 34 -9.05 10.08 6.25
CA ARG A 34 -8.91 9.31 5.02
C ARG A 34 -7.65 8.45 5.05
N ARG A 35 -7.75 7.17 4.70
CA ARG A 35 -6.60 6.29 4.47
C ARG A 35 -6.65 5.80 3.03
N LYS A 36 -5.52 5.87 2.34
CA LYS A 36 -5.30 5.14 1.10
C LYS A 36 -4.50 3.89 1.40
N ILE A 37 -4.70 2.86 0.59
CA ILE A 37 -3.98 1.59 0.70
C ILE A 37 -3.07 1.45 -0.51
N TRP A 38 -1.81 1.12 -0.26
CA TRP A 38 -0.92 0.53 -1.25
C TRP A 38 -0.64 -0.91 -0.86
N LEU A 39 -0.78 -1.83 -1.79
CA LEU A 39 -0.42 -3.22 -1.55
C LEU A 39 1.09 -3.42 -1.75
N ALA A 40 1.70 -4.27 -0.93
CA ALA A 40 3.11 -4.63 -1.07
C ALA A 40 3.31 -6.13 -0.94
N CYS A 41 4.12 -6.71 -1.81
CA CYS A 41 4.69 -8.04 -1.60
C CYS A 41 5.84 -7.96 -0.57
N GLU A 42 6.28 -9.11 -0.07
CA GLU A 42 7.40 -9.19 0.89
C GLU A 42 8.64 -8.41 0.42
N ALA A 43 8.99 -8.52 -0.86
CA ALA A 43 10.18 -7.88 -1.43
C ALA A 43 10.12 -6.34 -1.45
N HIS A 44 8.93 -5.76 -1.49
CA HIS A 44 8.75 -4.31 -1.65
C HIS A 44 8.13 -3.62 -0.43
N LYS A 45 7.72 -4.38 0.59
CA LYS A 45 7.13 -3.85 1.82
C LYS A 45 7.99 -2.76 2.44
N GLU A 46 9.28 -3.03 2.64
CA GLU A 46 10.22 -2.10 3.29
C GLU A 46 10.41 -0.84 2.45
N SER A 47 10.80 -0.98 1.18
CA SER A 47 11.02 0.15 0.27
C SER A 47 9.82 1.10 0.14
N LEU A 48 8.60 0.55 0.06
CA LEU A 48 7.37 1.37 -0.01
C LEU A 48 7.04 2.02 1.35
N SER A 49 7.28 1.31 2.46
CA SER A 49 7.11 1.85 3.81
C SER A 49 8.06 3.01 4.06
N ASP A 50 9.33 2.87 3.69
CA ASP A 50 10.35 3.93 3.80
C ASP A 50 9.98 5.15 2.97
N PHE A 51 9.51 4.95 1.74
CA PHE A 51 9.06 6.03 0.88
C PHE A 51 7.94 6.85 1.54
N LEU A 52 6.95 6.19 2.14
CA LEU A 52 5.84 6.83 2.82
C LEU A 52 6.25 7.42 4.16
N GLY A 53 7.12 6.73 4.91
CA GLY A 53 7.63 7.12 6.22
C GLY A 53 8.49 8.37 6.16
N ALA A 54 9.42 8.46 5.20
CA ALA A 54 10.25 9.64 4.98
C ALA A 54 9.45 10.93 4.70
N ARG A 55 8.19 10.78 4.26
CA ARG A 55 7.26 11.90 3.99
C ARG A 55 6.26 12.12 5.12
N GLY A 56 6.28 11.30 6.18
CA GLY A 56 5.31 11.34 7.27
C GLY A 56 3.90 10.88 6.86
N PHE A 57 3.78 10.16 5.75
CA PHE A 57 2.49 9.73 5.19
C PHE A 57 2.05 8.36 5.70
N LEU A 58 2.99 7.49 6.06
CA LEU A 58 2.67 6.13 6.54
C LEU A 58 1.89 6.21 7.86
N LYS A 59 0.81 5.44 7.96
CA LYS A 59 -0.05 5.37 9.14
C LYS A 59 -0.05 3.99 9.77
N ASP A 60 -0.13 2.95 8.95
CA ASP A 60 -0.08 1.57 9.42
C ASP A 60 0.43 0.63 8.33
N VAL A 61 0.90 -0.54 8.73
CA VAL A 61 1.29 -1.64 7.85
C VAL A 61 0.68 -2.92 8.41
N VAL A 62 -0.36 -3.42 7.73
CA VAL A 62 -1.11 -4.61 8.19
C VAL A 62 -1.04 -5.71 7.14
N ALA A 63 -1.26 -6.96 7.56
CA ALA A 63 -1.37 -8.08 6.63
C ALA A 63 -2.60 -7.88 5.73
N HIS A 64 -2.42 -8.01 4.41
CA HIS A 64 -3.52 -8.00 3.47
C HIS A 64 -4.26 -9.33 3.55
N GLN A 65 -5.55 -9.29 3.83
CA GLN A 65 -6.38 -10.48 3.73
C GLN A 65 -6.73 -10.68 2.26
N LEU A 66 -6.03 -11.61 1.60
CA LEU A 66 -6.37 -12.09 0.27
C LEU A 66 -7.83 -12.60 0.30
N SER A 67 -8.72 -11.91 -0.40
CA SER A 67 -10.15 -12.26 -0.50
C SER A 67 -10.43 -13.30 -1.57
#